data_AF-A0A6J4XXB6-F1
#
_entry.id   AF-A0A6J4XXB6-F1
#
_cell.length_a   1.000
_cell.length_b   1.000
_cell.length_c   1.000
_cell.angle_alpha   90.00
_cell.angle_beta   90.00
_cell.angle_gamma   90.00
#
_symmetry.space_group_name_H-M   'P 1'
#
loop_
_entity.id
_entity.type
_entity.pdbx_description
1 polymer ?
#
loop_
_entity_poly.entity_id
_entity_poly.type
_entity_poly.pdbx_seq_one_letter_code
_entity_poly.pdbx_strand_id
1 'polypeptide(L)'
;MKKETINELKALAALDDDAIDTSDIPAVTDWDKAEIGRFYRPVKKRLTIRLDADVVEWFKRNNDHYQSAINKALRDYIQAINR
;
A
#
# COMPACT_ATOMS: atom_id res chain seq x y z
N MET A 1 21.52 -27.44 7.22
CA MET A 1 22.28 -26.19 7.41
C MET A 1 23.66 -26.53 7.93
N LYS A 2 24.72 -25.79 7.54
CA LYS A 2 26.08 -26.04 8.06
C LYS A 2 26.12 -25.78 9.57
N LYS A 3 26.83 -26.61 10.33
CA LYS A 3 26.95 -26.53 11.81
C LYS A 3 27.46 -25.18 12.29
N GLU A 4 28.34 -24.57 11.49
CA GLU A 4 28.93 -23.25 11.70
C GLU A 4 27.86 -22.14 11.68
N THR A 5 27.00 -22.12 10.66
CA THR A 5 25.86 -21.19 10.55
C THR A 5 24.90 -21.29 11.74
N ILE A 6 24.68 -22.50 12.27
CA ILE A 6 23.82 -22.68 13.45
C ILE A 6 24.44 -22.06 14.70
N ASN A 7 25.76 -22.16 14.84
CA ASN A 7 26.46 -21.58 15.98
C ASN A 7 26.49 -20.05 15.89
N GLU A 8 26.70 -19.49 14.70
CA GLU A 8 26.61 -18.05 14.45
C GLU A 8 25.22 -17.50 14.78
N LEU A 9 24.15 -18.16 14.34
CA LEU A 9 22.78 -17.76 14.64
C LEU A 9 22.48 -17.79 16.15
N LYS A 10 23.00 -18.79 16.87
CA LYS A 10 22.84 -18.87 18.33
C LYS A 10 23.61 -17.76 19.05
N ALA A 11 24.79 -17.39 18.55
CA ALA A 11 25.58 -16.29 19.09
C ALA A 11 24.86 -14.95 18.87
N LEU A 12 24.32 -14.73 17.68
CA LEU A 12 23.54 -13.52 17.37
C LEU A 12 22.26 -13.42 18.21
N ALA A 13 21.56 -14.53 18.42
CA ALA A 13 20.35 -14.55 19.25
C ALA A 13 20.60 -14.33 20.76
N ALA A 14 21.86 -14.51 21.21
CA ALA A 14 22.27 -14.28 22.59
C ALA A 14 22.94 -12.90 22.79
N LEU A 15 23.14 -12.14 21.71
CA LEU A 15 23.65 -10.77 21.77
C LEU A 15 22.56 -9.85 22.33
N ASP A 16 22.96 -8.90 23.17
CA ASP A 16 22.05 -7.88 23.70
C ASP A 16 21.68 -6.86 22.62
N ASP A 17 20.44 -6.35 22.64
CA ASP A 17 19.96 -5.40 21.63
C ASP A 17 20.78 -4.10 21.62
N ASP A 18 21.28 -3.66 22.77
CA ASP A 18 22.11 -2.44 22.89
C ASP A 18 23.50 -2.61 22.24
N ALA A 19 23.94 -3.85 22.02
CA ALA A 19 25.20 -4.17 21.35
C ALA A 19 25.07 -4.27 19.82
N ILE A 20 23.86 -4.10 19.26
CA ILE A 20 23.61 -4.11 17.82
C ILE A 20 24.03 -2.75 17.23
N ASP A 21 25.06 -2.77 16.39
CA ASP A 21 25.48 -1.59 15.63
C ASP A 21 24.42 -1.24 14.56
N THR A 22 23.80 -0.08 14.73
CA THR A 22 22.80 0.49 13.81
C THR A 22 23.29 1.80 13.18
N SER A 23 24.60 2.05 13.20
CA SER A 23 25.20 3.31 12.71
C SER A 23 24.93 3.57 11.23
N ASP A 24 24.74 2.52 10.44
CA ASP A 24 24.38 2.59 9.02
C ASP A 24 22.88 2.87 8.78
N ILE A 25 22.02 2.50 9.71
CA ILE A 25 20.56 2.66 9.65
C ILE A 25 20.07 3.17 11.02
N PRO A 26 20.30 4.46 11.34
CA PRO A 26 19.86 5.02 12.61
C PRO A 26 18.34 4.99 12.72
N ALA A 27 17.84 4.82 13.94
CA ALA A 27 16.40 4.79 14.21
C ALA A 27 15.71 6.09 13.74
N VAL A 28 14.61 5.93 13.01
CA VAL A 28 13.78 7.06 12.56
C VAL A 28 12.90 7.52 13.74
N THR A 29 13.17 8.71 14.25
CA THR A 29 12.41 9.33 15.35
C THR A 29 11.33 10.29 14.86
N ASP A 30 11.55 10.95 13.71
CA ASP A 30 10.60 11.84 13.06
C ASP A 30 9.85 11.13 11.92
N TRP A 31 8.53 11.06 12.06
CA TRP A 31 7.63 10.39 11.12
C TRP A 31 6.74 11.37 10.35
N ASP A 32 6.94 12.68 10.46
CA ASP A 32 6.07 13.69 9.83
C ASP A 32 6.04 13.58 8.30
N LYS A 33 7.09 13.02 7.70
CA LYS A 33 7.20 12.79 6.25
C LYS A 33 6.85 11.36 5.84
N ALA A 34 6.35 10.54 6.75
CA ALA A 34 6.02 9.15 6.44
C ALA A 34 4.82 9.07 5.49
N GLU A 35 5.00 8.41 4.34
CA GLU A 35 3.93 8.19 3.38
C GLU A 35 3.09 6.96 3.77
N ILE A 36 1.97 7.19 4.43
CA ILE A 36 1.00 6.12 4.71
C ILE A 36 0.36 5.68 3.38
N GLY A 37 0.40 4.38 3.11
CA GLY A 37 -0.30 3.80 1.95
C GLY A 37 0.44 3.92 0.61
N ARG A 38 1.73 4.27 0.60
CA ARG A 38 2.58 4.28 -0.63
C ARG A 38 2.47 2.99 -1.45
N PHE A 39 2.31 1.84 -0.78
CA PHE A 39 2.19 0.53 -1.42
C PHE A 39 0.75 0.00 -1.47
N TYR A 40 -0.25 0.79 -1.06
CA TYR A 40 -1.63 0.36 -1.15
C TYR A 40 -2.06 0.23 -2.62
N ARG A 41 -2.28 -1.02 -3.05
CA ARG A 41 -2.85 -1.33 -4.36
C ARG A 41 -4.29 -1.81 -4.18
N PRO A 42 -5.30 -1.05 -4.67
CA PRO A 42 -6.67 -1.50 -4.55
C PRO A 42 -6.91 -2.79 -5.33
N VAL A 43 -7.40 -3.83 -4.65
CA VAL A 43 -7.82 -5.07 -5.30
C VAL A 43 -9.16 -4.83 -5.99
N LYS A 44 -9.18 -4.90 -7.33
CA LYS A 44 -10.41 -4.76 -8.12
C LYS A 44 -11.25 -6.02 -7.95
N LYS A 45 -12.50 -5.86 -7.51
CA LYS A 45 -13.49 -6.95 -7.48
C LYS A 45 -14.42 -6.81 -8.69
N ARG A 46 -14.62 -7.90 -9.44
CA ARG A 46 -15.63 -7.94 -10.50
C ARG A 46 -16.99 -8.10 -9.85
N LEU A 47 -17.87 -7.13 -10.08
CA LEU A 47 -19.22 -7.08 -9.57
C LEU A 47 -20.14 -6.53 -10.66
N THR A 48 -21.37 -7.04 -10.71
CA THR A 48 -22.39 -6.57 -11.65
C THR A 48 -23.24 -5.51 -10.95
N ILE A 49 -23.09 -4.25 -11.36
CA ILE A 49 -23.93 -3.14 -10.90
C ILE A 49 -24.75 -2.58 -12.07
N ARG A 50 -25.90 -1.99 -11.75
CA ARG A 50 -26.67 -1.21 -12.70
C ARG A 50 -26.25 0.25 -12.58
N LEU A 51 -25.99 0.88 -13.72
CA LEU A 51 -25.71 2.31 -13.87
C LEU A 51 -26.64 2.83 -14.96
N ASP A 52 -27.01 4.10 -14.86
CA ASP A 52 -27.83 4.74 -15.88
C ASP A 52 -27.09 4.80 -17.23
N ALA A 53 -27.85 4.66 -18.31
CA ALA A 53 -27.30 4.53 -19.65
C ALA A 53 -26.53 5.79 -20.08
N ASP A 54 -27.04 6.96 -19.72
CA ASP A 54 -26.44 8.27 -19.98
C ASP A 54 -25.11 8.46 -19.24
N VAL A 55 -25.03 8.03 -17.99
CA VAL A 55 -23.79 8.03 -17.19
C VAL A 55 -22.73 7.15 -17.87
N VAL A 56 -23.12 5.93 -18.27
CA VAL A 56 -22.20 5.02 -18.96
C VAL A 56 -21.75 5.61 -20.30
N GLU A 57 -22.66 6.19 -21.08
CA GLU A 57 -22.31 6.85 -22.34
C GLU A 57 -21.36 8.02 -22.14
N TRP A 58 -21.60 8.87 -21.14
CA TRP A 58 -20.73 9.99 -20.85
C TRP A 58 -19.31 9.53 -20.54
N PHE A 59 -19.14 8.51 -19.69
CA PHE A 59 -17.81 7.98 -19.38
C PHE A 59 -17.14 7.34 -20.59
N LYS A 60 -17.89 6.63 -21.43
CA LYS A 60 -17.36 6.05 -22.69
C LYS A 60 -16.89 7.10 -23.68
N ARG A 61 -17.61 8.23 -23.79
CA ARG A 61 -17.24 9.32 -24.72
C ARG A 61 -16.01 10.10 -24.25
N ASN A 62 -15.82 10.24 -22.94
CA ASN A 62 -14.80 11.12 -22.37
C ASN A 62 -13.55 10.39 -21.85
N ASN A 63 -13.53 9.05 -21.82
CA ASN A 63 -12.43 8.29 -21.24
C ASN A 63 -12.15 6.99 -22.02
N ASP A 64 -10.91 6.81 -22.46
CA ASP A 64 -10.44 5.56 -23.11
C ASP A 64 -10.69 4.32 -22.24
N HIS A 65 -10.61 4.48 -20.91
CA HIS A 65 -10.83 3.44 -19.92
C HIS A 65 -12.02 3.76 -19.01
N TYR A 66 -13.23 3.80 -19.56
CA TYR A 66 -14.45 4.22 -18.88
C TYR A 66 -14.71 3.52 -17.53
N GLN A 67 -14.42 2.21 -17.40
CA GLN A 67 -14.57 1.48 -16.13
C GLN A 67 -13.61 1.98 -15.04
N SER A 68 -12.36 2.29 -15.41
CA SER A 68 -11.38 2.85 -14.49
C SER A 68 -11.77 4.27 -14.07
N ALA A 69 -12.32 5.06 -14.99
CA ALA A 69 -12.81 6.41 -14.72
C ALA A 69 -14.02 6.41 -13.76
N ILE A 70 -14.99 5.51 -13.97
CA ILE A 70 -16.12 5.31 -13.05
C ILE A 70 -15.61 4.95 -11.65
N ASN A 71 -14.69 3.99 -11.54
CA ASN A 71 -14.14 3.60 -10.25
C ASN A 71 -13.36 4.74 -9.56
N LYS A 72 -12.70 5.61 -10.33
CA LYS A 72 -12.05 6.81 -9.77
C LYS A 72 -13.08 7.79 -9.21
N ALA A 73 -14.13 8.11 -9.98
CA ALA A 73 -15.18 9.03 -9.53
C ALA A 73 -15.85 8.55 -8.23
N LEU A 74 -16.10 7.24 -8.11
CA LEU A 74 -16.64 6.64 -6.88
C LEU A 74 -15.67 6.79 -5.69
N ARG A 75 -14.36 6.65 -5.91
CA ARG A 75 -13.36 6.86 -4.85
C ARG A 75 -13.29 8.31 -4.40
N ASP A 76 -13.29 9.23 -5.35
CA ASP A 76 -13.26 10.67 -5.06
C ASP A 76 -14.49 11.07 -4.22
N TYR A 77 -15.67 10.52 -4.55
CA TYR A 77 -16.90 10.71 -3.75
C TYR A 77 -16.77 10.16 -2.32
N ILE A 78 -16.24 8.94 -2.15
CA ILE A 78 -16.01 8.34 -0.83
C ILE A 78 -15.03 9.20 0.00
N GLN A 79 -13.96 9.70 -0.62
CA GLN A 79 -12.99 10.56 0.06
C GLN A 79 -13.59 11.90 0.48
N ALA A 80 -14.47 12.48 -0.35
CA ALA A 80 -15.14 13.73 -0.04
C ALA A 80 -16.10 13.60 1.17
N ILE A 81 -16.73 12.44 1.35
CA ILE A 81 -17.61 12.17 2.50
C ILE A 81 -16.82 11.95 3.79
N ASN A 82 -15.65 11.30 3.70
CA ASN A 82 -14.83 10.94 4.86
C ASN A 82 -13.87 12.06 5.30
N ARG A 83 -14.10 13.29 4.84
CA ARG A 83 -13.30 14.48 5.14
C ARG A 83 -14.04 15.37 6.13
#